data_AF-A0A6L6BXI5-F1
#
_entry.id   AF-A0A6L6BXI5-F1
#
_cell.length_a   1.000
_cell.length_b   1.000
_cell.length_c   1.000
_cell.angle_alpha   90.00
_cell.angle_beta   90.00
_cell.angle_gamma   90.00
#
_symmetry.space_group_name_H-M   'P 1'
#
loop_
_entity.id
_entity.type
_entity.pdbx_description
1 polymer ?
#
loop_
_entity_poly.entity_id
_entity_poly.type
_entity_poly.pdbx_seq_one_letter_code
_entity_poly.pdbx_strand_id
1 'polypeptide(L)'
;GVAVFSARGFRATRVDDIVKRARISHGTFYLYFSSKDDLFEQLVAEVATELSSLTDSLPTIRPTTESRADLELWLVSFIELYSKYGPLIRSWTEAERGGMSTAEDVLGTVADALTAKVKIRKRKDFDPRIASLALLAMVERVNYFSVTGQVDEEVEQLARTLADIMLDAFFGTQI
;
A
#
# COMPACT_ATOMS: atom_id res chain seq x y z
N GLY A 1 -0.85 -6.84 17.23
CA GLY A 1 -1.09 -5.39 17.06
C GLY A 1 -2.05 -5.10 15.93
N VAL A 2 -1.68 -5.44 14.69
CA VAL A 2 -2.42 -5.14 13.44
C VAL A 2 -3.94 -5.17 13.60
N ALA A 3 -4.54 -6.32 13.89
CA ALA A 3 -6.00 -6.44 13.96
C ALA A 3 -6.69 -5.49 14.98
N VAL A 4 -6.03 -5.14 16.09
CA VAL A 4 -6.60 -4.22 17.09
C VAL A 4 -6.51 -2.77 16.61
N PHE A 5 -5.36 -2.39 16.04
CA PHE A 5 -5.19 -1.07 15.42
C PHE A 5 -6.15 -0.90 14.23
N SER A 6 -6.32 -1.93 13.40
CA SER A 6 -7.27 -1.93 12.29
C SER A 6 -8.72 -1.67 12.73
N ALA A 7 -9.13 -2.27 13.86
CA ALA A 7 -10.51 -2.20 14.32
C ALA A 7 -10.83 -0.90 15.08
N ARG A 8 -9.84 -0.30 15.75
CA ARG A 8 -10.05 0.84 16.67
C ARG A 8 -9.35 2.12 16.25
N GLY A 9 -8.43 2.05 15.29
CA GLY A 9 -7.45 3.09 15.01
C GLY A 9 -6.35 3.15 16.08
N PHE A 10 -5.25 3.82 15.73
CA PHE A 10 -4.09 3.96 16.61
C PHE A 10 -4.40 4.67 17.93
N ARG A 11 -5.13 5.79 17.87
CA ARG A 11 -5.41 6.63 19.05
C ARG A 11 -6.27 5.91 20.09
N ALA A 12 -7.34 5.23 19.67
CA ALA A 12 -8.27 4.57 20.59
C ALA A 12 -7.80 3.19 21.08
N THR A 13 -6.75 2.63 20.48
CA THR A 13 -6.16 1.36 20.94
C THR A 13 -5.39 1.53 22.25
N ARG A 14 -5.63 0.62 23.21
CA ARG A 14 -4.88 0.50 24.47
C ARG A 14 -4.08 -0.81 24.50
N VAL A 15 -3.03 -0.86 25.32
CA VAL A 15 -2.25 -2.10 25.55
C VAL A 15 -3.17 -3.23 26.03
N ASP A 16 -4.13 -2.92 26.92
CA ASP A 16 -5.13 -3.88 27.42
C ASP A 16 -5.89 -4.59 26.29
N ASP A 17 -6.23 -3.86 25.21
CA ASP A 17 -6.95 -4.41 24.07
C ASP A 17 -6.07 -5.40 23.30
N ILE A 18 -4.79 -5.04 23.14
CA ILE A 18 -3.79 -5.85 22.44
C ILE A 18 -3.54 -7.15 23.20
N VAL A 19 -3.25 -7.07 24.50
CA VAL A 19 -2.96 -8.25 25.31
C VAL A 19 -4.18 -9.15 25.45
N LYS A 20 -5.38 -8.58 25.57
CA LYS A 20 -6.65 -9.33 25.58
C LYS A 20 -6.88 -10.06 24.26
N ARG A 21 -6.66 -9.40 23.13
CA ARG A 21 -6.84 -10.01 21.80
C ARG A 21 -5.79 -11.08 21.51
N ALA A 22 -4.55 -10.86 21.93
CA ALA A 22 -3.42 -11.77 21.76
C ALA A 22 -3.38 -12.92 22.79
N ARG A 23 -4.20 -12.84 23.85
CA ARG A 23 -4.25 -13.81 24.96
C ARG A 23 -2.90 -13.95 25.68
N ILE A 24 -2.22 -12.83 25.89
CA ILE A 24 -0.95 -12.75 26.63
C ILE A 24 -1.11 -11.86 27.87
N SER A 25 -0.13 -11.89 28.77
CA SER A 25 -0.10 -10.99 29.93
C SER A 25 0.48 -9.61 29.55
N HIS A 26 0.23 -8.59 30.39
CA HIS A 26 0.94 -7.31 30.29
C HIS A 26 2.46 -7.48 30.42
N GLY A 27 2.92 -8.32 31.36
CA GLY A 27 4.35 -8.62 31.50
C GLY A 27 4.94 -9.15 30.20
N THR A 28 4.25 -10.08 29.53
CA THR A 28 4.65 -10.62 28.22
C THR A 28 4.72 -9.54 27.16
N PHE A 29 3.75 -8.61 27.11
CA PHE A 29 3.80 -7.50 26.17
C PHE A 29 5.03 -6.62 26.40
N TYR A 30 5.27 -6.21 27.65
CA TYR A 30 6.36 -5.30 28.00
C TYR A 30 7.75 -5.94 27.94
N LEU A 31 7.85 -7.26 27.73
CA LEU A 31 9.12 -7.91 27.35
C LEU A 31 9.55 -7.59 25.91
N TYR A 32 8.59 -7.34 25.02
CA TYR A 32 8.86 -7.11 23.59
C TYR A 32 8.68 -5.66 23.16
N PHE A 33 7.78 -4.93 23.82
CA PHE A 33 7.41 -3.57 23.45
C PHE A 33 7.34 -2.66 24.68
N SER A 34 8.05 -1.54 24.62
CA SER A 34 8.05 -0.52 25.67
C SER A 34 6.71 0.22 25.79
N SER A 35 5.95 0.29 24.70
CA SER A 35 4.66 0.99 24.62
C SER A 35 3.80 0.49 23.45
N LYS A 36 2.55 1.00 23.33
CA LYS A 36 1.74 0.75 22.13
C LYS A 36 2.33 1.42 20.89
N ASP A 37 3.00 2.54 21.08
CA ASP A 37 3.65 3.35 20.05
C ASP A 37 4.84 2.58 19.47
N ASP A 38 5.67 1.99 20.33
CA ASP A 38 6.78 1.10 19.94
C ASP A 38 6.30 -0.12 19.14
N LEU A 39 5.25 -0.80 19.61
CA LEU A 39 4.61 -1.86 18.80
C LEU A 39 4.12 -1.34 17.45
N PHE A 40 3.54 -0.14 17.41
CA PHE A 40 3.02 0.43 16.18
C PHE A 40 4.15 0.78 15.20
N GLU A 41 5.23 1.40 15.67
CA GLU A 41 6.42 1.71 14.89
C GLU A 41 7.05 0.46 14.29
N GLN A 42 7.20 -0.62 15.08
CA GLN A 42 7.73 -1.88 14.58
C GLN A 42 6.85 -2.49 13.48
N LEU A 43 5.52 -2.43 13.65
CA LEU A 43 4.59 -2.90 12.61
C LEU A 43 4.65 -2.02 11.35
N VAL A 44 4.77 -0.69 11.49
CA VAL A 44 4.93 0.21 10.34
C VAL A 44 6.23 -0.07 9.61
N ALA A 45 7.34 -0.32 10.32
CA ALA A 45 8.62 -0.68 9.73
C ALA A 45 8.56 -2.00 8.95
N GLU A 46 7.83 -3.00 9.45
CA GLU A 46 7.55 -4.26 8.73
C GLU A 46 6.80 -3.99 7.42
N VAL A 47 5.74 -3.18 7.47
CA VAL A 47 4.97 -2.79 6.27
C VAL A 47 5.82 -2.01 5.27
N ALA A 48 6.63 -1.07 5.75
CA ALA A 48 7.54 -0.30 4.90
C ALA A 48 8.55 -1.22 4.19
N THR A 49 9.06 -2.25 4.88
CA THR A 49 9.99 -3.23 4.30
C THR A 49 9.31 -4.09 3.22
N GLU A 50 8.08 -4.57 3.47
CA GLU A 50 7.31 -5.31 2.46
C GLU A 50 6.95 -4.43 1.25
N LEU A 51 6.52 -3.18 1.49
CA LEU A 51 6.24 -2.21 0.42
C LEU A 51 7.49 -1.88 -0.40
N SER A 52 8.64 -1.70 0.24
CA SER A 52 9.91 -1.48 -0.46
C SER A 52 10.26 -2.68 -1.34
N SER A 53 10.16 -3.90 -0.80
CA SER A 53 10.47 -5.13 -1.54
C SER A 53 9.55 -5.31 -2.75
N LEU A 54 8.26 -5.02 -2.58
CA LEU A 54 7.30 -5.02 -3.68
C LEU A 54 7.61 -3.92 -4.70
N THR A 55 7.99 -2.74 -4.25
CA THR A 55 8.37 -1.63 -5.14
C THR A 55 9.60 -1.97 -5.97
N ASP A 56 10.60 -2.63 -5.38
CA ASP A 56 11.80 -3.07 -6.08
C ASP A 56 11.49 -4.11 -7.17
N SER A 57 10.50 -4.97 -6.92
CA SER A 57 10.05 -6.00 -7.87
C SER A 57 9.20 -5.46 -9.02
N LEU A 58 8.80 -4.18 -8.99
CA LEU A 58 8.05 -3.54 -10.08
C LEU A 58 8.80 -3.70 -11.41
N PRO A 59 8.18 -4.32 -12.43
CA PRO A 59 8.80 -4.51 -13.74
C PRO A 59 9.03 -3.17 -14.44
N THR A 60 9.92 -3.18 -15.45
CA THR A 60 9.99 -2.05 -16.38
C THR A 60 8.74 -2.04 -17.25
N ILE A 61 7.98 -0.94 -17.23
CA ILE A 61 6.70 -0.86 -17.93
C ILE A 61 6.92 -0.46 -19.41
N ARG A 62 6.37 -1.27 -20.33
CA ARG A 62 6.47 -1.13 -21.79
C ARG A 62 5.12 -1.43 -22.47
N PRO A 63 4.86 -0.95 -23.70
CA PRO A 63 3.63 -1.23 -24.42
C PRO A 63 3.68 -2.62 -25.08
N THR A 64 3.84 -3.68 -24.29
CA THR A 64 3.88 -5.08 -24.76
C THR A 64 2.97 -5.96 -23.91
N THR A 65 2.48 -7.06 -24.49
CA THR A 65 1.64 -8.04 -23.78
C THR A 65 2.36 -8.67 -22.58
N GLU A 66 3.67 -8.91 -22.70
CA GLU A 66 4.50 -9.42 -21.59
C GLU A 66 4.56 -8.41 -20.44
N SER A 67 4.86 -7.15 -20.73
CA SER A 67 4.90 -6.10 -19.70
C SER A 67 3.53 -5.87 -19.05
N ARG A 68 2.44 -6.09 -19.78
CA ARG A 68 1.08 -6.07 -19.23
C ARG A 68 0.87 -7.19 -18.23
N ALA A 69 1.25 -8.42 -18.58
CA ALA A 69 1.12 -9.58 -17.70
C ALA A 69 1.98 -9.43 -16.43
N ASP A 70 3.22 -8.94 -16.58
CA ASP A 70 4.10 -8.67 -15.44
C ASP A 70 3.52 -7.58 -14.52
N LEU A 71 2.93 -6.53 -15.10
CA LEU A 71 2.27 -5.47 -14.34
C LEU A 71 1.01 -5.98 -13.63
N GLU A 72 0.20 -6.83 -14.27
CA GLU A 72 -0.97 -7.48 -13.68
C GLU A 72 -0.56 -8.32 -12.45
N LEU A 73 0.47 -9.16 -12.57
CA LEU A 73 0.99 -9.96 -11.45
C LEU A 73 1.51 -9.09 -10.29
N TRP A 74 2.21 -8.00 -10.62
CA TRP A 74 2.69 -7.05 -9.62
C TRP A 74 1.52 -6.34 -8.91
N LEU A 75 0.49 -5.95 -9.64
CA LEU A 75 -0.71 -5.31 -9.10
C LEU A 75 -1.51 -6.25 -8.20
N VAL A 76 -1.59 -7.55 -8.50
CA VAL A 76 -2.16 -8.55 -7.59
C VAL A 76 -1.43 -8.51 -6.26
N SER A 77 -0.10 -8.61 -6.28
CA SER A 77 0.74 -8.56 -5.06
C SER A 77 0.54 -7.25 -4.29
N PHE A 78 0.38 -6.13 -4.99
CA PHE A 78 0.13 -4.83 -4.38
C PHE A 78 -1.24 -4.74 -3.71
N ILE A 79 -2.29 -5.23 -4.38
CA ILE A 79 -3.65 -5.28 -3.86
C ILE A 79 -3.72 -6.17 -2.62
N GLU A 80 -3.07 -7.33 -2.64
CA GLU A 80 -3.00 -8.24 -1.49
C GLU A 80 -2.27 -7.62 -0.30
N LEU A 81 -1.12 -6.97 -0.54
CA LEU A 81 -0.36 -6.30 0.50
C LEU A 81 -1.17 -5.17 1.15
N TYR A 82 -1.85 -4.35 0.35
CA TYR A 82 -2.74 -3.30 0.85
C TYR A 82 -4.00 -3.87 1.52
N SER A 83 -4.50 -5.03 1.11
CA SER A 83 -5.62 -5.68 1.79
C SER A 83 -5.21 -6.19 3.17
N LYS A 84 -3.99 -6.74 3.29
CA LYS A 84 -3.39 -7.19 4.56
C LYS A 84 -3.13 -6.04 5.53
N TYR A 85 -2.59 -4.92 5.04
CA TYR A 85 -2.10 -3.83 5.89
C TYR A 85 -2.89 -2.52 5.81
N GLY A 86 -3.88 -2.41 4.93
CA GLY A 86 -4.59 -1.17 4.63
C GLY A 86 -5.11 -0.40 5.85
N PRO A 87 -5.76 -1.07 6.84
CA PRO A 87 -6.19 -0.37 8.05
C PRO A 87 -5.04 0.15 8.93
N LEU A 88 -3.88 -0.53 8.91
CA LEU A 88 -2.67 -0.10 9.61
C LEU A 88 -2.03 1.09 8.87
N ILE A 89 -1.88 1.00 7.55
CA ILE A 89 -1.41 2.09 6.68
C ILE A 89 -2.27 3.34 6.90
N ARG A 90 -3.60 3.19 6.90
CA ARG A 90 -4.52 4.29 7.19
C ARG A 90 -4.29 4.89 8.58
N SER A 91 -4.18 4.05 9.60
CA SER A 91 -3.92 4.51 10.98
C SER A 91 -2.59 5.25 11.09
N TRP A 92 -1.60 4.85 10.29
CA TRP A 92 -0.28 5.47 10.21
C TRP A 92 -0.35 6.84 9.51
N THR A 93 -0.99 6.93 8.34
CA THR A 93 -1.23 8.21 7.64
C THR A 93 -2.01 9.22 8.49
N GLU A 94 -3.00 8.75 9.27
CA GLU A 94 -3.74 9.60 10.22
C GLU A 94 -2.85 10.08 11.38
N ALA A 95 -1.88 9.26 11.82
CA ALA A 95 -0.92 9.63 12.87
C ALA A 95 0.15 10.62 12.38
N GLU A 96 0.68 10.44 11.17
CA GLU A 96 1.62 11.35 10.52
C GLU A 96 1.05 12.77 10.35
N ARG A 97 -0.20 12.88 9.87
CA ARG A 97 -0.88 14.17 9.75
C ARG A 97 -1.05 14.89 11.10
N GLY A 98 -0.99 14.15 12.20
CA GLY A 98 -0.97 14.68 13.56
C GLY A 98 0.41 15.01 14.12
N GLY A 99 1.48 14.85 13.33
CA GLY A 99 2.87 15.07 13.75
C GLY A 99 3.44 14.01 14.69
N MET A 100 2.82 12.83 14.76
CA MET A 100 3.17 11.78 15.74
C MET A 100 3.97 10.61 15.16
N SER A 101 4.33 10.62 13.88
CA SER A 101 5.14 9.56 13.26
C SER A 101 6.30 10.17 12.48
N THR A 102 7.47 9.53 12.61
CA THR A 102 8.73 9.86 11.91
C THR A 102 8.99 8.96 10.72
N ALA A 103 8.02 8.12 10.33
CA ALA A 103 8.22 7.23 9.20
C ALA A 103 8.40 8.05 7.91
N GLU A 104 9.27 7.59 7.02
CA GLU A 104 9.49 8.22 5.72
C GLU A 104 8.20 8.26 4.91
N ASP A 105 8.07 9.22 3.99
CA ASP A 105 6.97 9.34 3.04
C ASP A 105 6.94 8.12 2.09
N VAL A 106 6.41 6.99 2.57
CA VAL A 106 6.39 5.72 1.83
C VAL A 106 5.60 5.88 0.53
N LEU A 107 4.49 6.63 0.54
CA LEU A 107 3.71 6.90 -0.66
C LEU A 107 4.55 7.67 -1.70
N GLY A 108 5.30 8.68 -1.27
CA GLY A 108 6.27 9.38 -2.11
C GLY A 108 7.33 8.45 -2.69
N THR A 109 7.93 7.59 -1.87
CA THR A 109 8.95 6.62 -2.29
C THR A 109 8.42 5.65 -3.36
N VAL A 110 7.21 5.10 -3.16
CA VAL A 110 6.59 4.20 -4.13
C VAL A 110 6.28 4.95 -5.44
N ALA A 111 5.82 6.20 -5.37
CA ALA A 111 5.53 7.02 -6.55
C ALA A 111 6.79 7.35 -7.36
N ASP A 112 7.89 7.66 -6.67
CA ASP A 112 9.17 7.95 -7.31
C ASP A 112 9.75 6.69 -7.98
N ALA A 113 9.63 5.53 -7.34
CA ALA A 113 10.04 4.25 -7.93
C ALA A 113 9.20 3.88 -9.16
N LEU A 114 7.87 4.05 -9.11
CA LEU A 114 6.99 3.86 -10.27
C LEU A 114 7.39 4.79 -11.41
N THR A 115 7.71 6.05 -11.10
CA THR A 115 8.20 7.02 -12.07
C THR A 115 9.50 6.57 -12.74
N ALA A 116 10.43 6.02 -11.97
CA ALA A 116 11.72 5.52 -12.49
C ALA A 116 11.59 4.27 -13.38
N LYS A 117 10.56 3.44 -13.17
CA LYS A 117 10.34 2.19 -13.92
C LYS A 117 9.60 2.39 -15.25
N VAL A 118 9.02 3.57 -15.49
CA VAL A 118 8.36 3.93 -16.76
C VAL A 118 9.42 4.43 -17.76
N LYS A 119 10.02 3.52 -18.55
CA LYS A 119 11.18 3.83 -19.39
C LYS A 119 10.89 4.47 -20.75
N ILE A 120 9.63 4.53 -21.19
CA ILE A 120 9.26 5.13 -22.49
C ILE A 120 7.97 5.91 -22.28
N ARG A 121 8.01 7.23 -22.45
CA ARG A 121 6.79 8.05 -22.55
C ARG A 121 6.59 8.46 -23.99
N LYS A 122 5.53 7.95 -24.60
CA LYS A 122 4.99 8.56 -25.83
C LYS A 122 4.23 9.85 -25.51
N ARG A 123 3.59 9.89 -24.33
CA ARG A 123 2.76 10.99 -23.83
C ARG A 123 3.59 11.99 -23.01
N LYS A 124 3.74 13.21 -23.54
CA LYS A 124 4.43 14.35 -22.89
C LYS A 124 3.47 15.32 -22.18
N ASP A 125 2.19 15.05 -22.28
CA ASP A 125 1.06 15.80 -21.74
C ASP A 125 0.89 15.66 -20.22
N PHE A 126 1.54 14.67 -19.59
CA PHE A 126 1.50 14.48 -18.14
C PHE A 126 2.87 14.56 -17.49
N ASP A 127 2.91 15.24 -16.34
CA ASP A 127 4.02 15.13 -15.41
C ASP A 127 4.17 13.68 -14.92
N PRO A 128 5.40 13.13 -14.95
CA PRO A 128 5.61 11.75 -14.58
C PRO A 128 5.25 11.34 -13.17
N ARG A 129 5.60 12.20 -12.23
CA ARG A 129 5.38 11.95 -10.82
C ARG A 129 3.90 12.09 -10.47
N ILE A 130 3.22 13.08 -11.05
CA ILE A 130 1.77 13.25 -10.87
C ILE A 130 1.01 12.03 -11.43
N ALA A 131 1.39 11.52 -12.60
CA ALA A 131 0.79 10.31 -13.15
C ALA A 131 0.99 9.11 -12.22
N SER A 132 2.21 8.89 -11.73
CA SER A 132 2.52 7.80 -10.78
C SER A 132 1.72 7.91 -9.48
N LEU A 133 1.62 9.12 -8.91
CA LEU A 133 0.80 9.38 -7.72
C LEU A 133 -0.68 9.11 -7.98
N ALA A 134 -1.22 9.53 -9.12
CA ALA A 134 -2.61 9.29 -9.48
C ALA A 134 -2.91 7.78 -9.64
N LEU A 135 -1.99 7.03 -10.25
CA LEU A 135 -2.12 5.57 -10.39
C LEU A 135 -2.10 4.89 -9.02
N LEU A 136 -1.18 5.27 -8.14
CA LEU A 136 -1.14 4.75 -6.77
C LEU A 136 -2.43 5.07 -6.01
N ALA A 137 -2.93 6.30 -6.12
CA ALA A 137 -4.18 6.70 -5.50
C ALA A 137 -5.37 5.88 -6.03
N MET A 138 -5.39 5.53 -7.32
CA MET A 138 -6.41 4.63 -7.88
C MET A 138 -6.33 3.23 -7.26
N VAL A 139 -5.13 2.65 -7.17
CA VAL A 139 -4.95 1.31 -6.57
C VAL A 139 -5.36 1.33 -5.09
N GLU A 140 -4.94 2.33 -4.33
CA GLU A 140 -5.33 2.51 -2.93
C GLU A 140 -6.84 2.66 -2.78
N ARG A 141 -7.49 3.43 -3.66
CA ARG A 141 -8.94 3.65 -3.63
C ARG A 141 -9.73 2.40 -3.96
N VAL A 142 -9.28 1.61 -4.94
CA VAL A 142 -9.86 0.31 -5.29
C VAL A 142 -9.75 -0.64 -4.09
N ASN A 143 -8.58 -0.73 -3.47
CA ASN A 143 -8.38 -1.55 -2.26
C ASN A 143 -9.33 -1.16 -1.13
N TYR A 144 -9.52 0.14 -0.89
CA TYR A 144 -10.51 0.61 0.08
C TYR A 144 -11.92 0.11 -0.24
N PHE A 145 -12.33 0.19 -1.51
CA PHE A 145 -13.67 -0.25 -1.92
C PHE A 145 -13.85 -1.76 -1.74
N SER A 146 -12.84 -2.57 -2.06
CA SER A 146 -12.87 -4.01 -1.84
C SER A 146 -12.96 -4.37 -0.36
N VAL A 147 -12.13 -3.76 0.50
CA VAL A 147 -12.12 -4.05 1.95
C VAL A 147 -13.41 -3.59 2.64
N THR A 148 -14.06 -2.55 2.13
CA THR A 148 -15.35 -2.06 2.68
C THR A 148 -16.56 -2.78 2.09
N GLY A 149 -16.37 -3.74 1.17
CA GLY A 149 -17.44 -4.48 0.52
C GLY A 149 -18.27 -3.63 -0.45
N GLN A 150 -17.75 -2.48 -0.88
CA GLN A 150 -18.40 -1.63 -1.90
C GLN A 150 -18.16 -2.15 -3.32
N VAL A 151 -17.12 -2.97 -3.50
CA VAL A 151 -16.80 -3.71 -4.72
C VAL A 151 -16.56 -5.17 -4.32
N ASP A 152 -17.19 -6.09 -5.04
CA ASP A 152 -17.10 -7.55 -4.82
C ASP A 152 -16.55 -8.20 -6.10
N GLU A 153 -15.34 -7.80 -6.47
CA GLU A 153 -14.63 -8.27 -7.66
C GLU A 153 -13.37 -9.03 -7.24
N GLU A 154 -13.00 -10.05 -8.00
CA GLU A 154 -11.77 -10.81 -7.77
C GLU A 154 -10.53 -9.92 -7.94
N VAL A 155 -9.51 -10.16 -7.12
CA VAL A 155 -8.26 -9.38 -7.10
C VAL A 155 -7.61 -9.36 -8.49
N GLU A 156 -7.65 -10.49 -9.19
CA GLU A 156 -7.13 -10.69 -10.53
C GLU A 156 -7.84 -9.79 -11.55
N GLN A 157 -9.16 -9.64 -11.44
CA GLN A 157 -9.95 -8.79 -12.34
C GLN A 157 -9.65 -7.30 -12.11
N LEU A 158 -9.50 -6.90 -10.84
CA LEU A 158 -9.10 -5.54 -10.48
C LEU A 158 -7.70 -5.23 -11.00
N ALA A 159 -6.73 -6.12 -10.75
CA ALA A 159 -5.36 -5.98 -11.20
C ALA A 159 -5.26 -5.86 -12.72
N ARG A 160 -6.00 -6.71 -13.44
CA ARG A 160 -6.07 -6.68 -14.91
C ARG A 160 -6.56 -5.34 -15.44
N THR A 161 -7.67 -4.86 -14.90
CA THR A 161 -8.30 -3.60 -15.32
C THR A 161 -7.39 -2.42 -15.03
N LEU A 162 -6.72 -2.42 -13.87
CA LEU A 162 -5.74 -1.41 -13.50
C LEU A 162 -4.51 -1.43 -14.41
N ALA A 163 -4.00 -2.61 -14.77
CA ALA A 163 -2.88 -2.75 -15.71
C ALA A 163 -3.22 -2.14 -17.08
N ASP A 164 -4.42 -2.41 -17.59
CA ASP A 164 -4.89 -1.85 -18.86
C ASP A 164 -4.99 -0.32 -18.80
N ILE A 165 -5.62 0.23 -17.74
CA ILE A 165 -5.70 1.68 -17.53
C ILE A 165 -4.30 2.31 -17.45
N MET A 166 -3.37 1.70 -16.71
CA MET A 166 -2.01 2.22 -16.53
C MET A 166 -1.25 2.26 -17.87
N LEU A 167 -1.34 1.20 -18.67
CA LEU A 167 -0.70 1.15 -19.98
C LEU A 167 -1.30 2.16 -20.94
N ASP A 168 -2.62 2.24 -21.03
CA ASP A 168 -3.30 3.25 -21.86
C ASP A 168 -2.95 4.68 -21.43
N ALA A 169 -2.86 4.92 -20.12
CA ALA A 169 -2.47 6.22 -19.59
C ALA A 169 -1.05 6.63 -20.02
N PHE A 170 -0.08 5.71 -19.95
CA PHE A 170 1.33 5.98 -20.26
C PHE A 170 1.65 5.98 -21.76
N PHE A 171 0.96 5.15 -22.56
CA PHE A 171 1.33 4.89 -23.95
C PHE A 171 0.26 5.31 -24.98
N GLY A 172 -0.96 5.60 -24.53
CA GLY A 172 -2.13 5.80 -25.38
C GLY A 172 -2.78 4.47 -25.79
N THR A 173 -4.05 4.53 -26.19
CA THR A 173 -4.81 3.36 -26.65
C THR A 173 -4.15 2.77 -27.90
N GLN A 174 -3.87 1.47 -27.90
CA GLN A 174 -3.50 0.75 -29.11
C GLN A 174 -4.75 0.63 -29.98
N ILE A 175 -4.82 1.37 -31.08
CA ILE A 175 -5.88 1.26 -32.10
C ILE A 175 -5.69 -0.03 -32.89
#